data_AF-A0A0K0D7Z5-F1
#
_entry.id   AF-A0A0K0D7Z5-F1
#
_cell.length_a   1.000
_cell.length_b   1.000
_cell.length_c   1.000
_cell.angle_alpha   90.00
_cell.angle_beta   90.00
_cell.angle_gamma   90.00
#
_symmetry.space_group_name_H-M   'P 1'
#
loop_
_entity.id
_entity.type
_entity.pdbx_description
1 polymer ?
#
loop_
_entity_poly.entity_id
_entity_poly.type
_entity_poly.pdbx_seq_one_letter_code
_entity_poly.pdbx_strand_id
1 'polypeptide(L)'
;LYWNNFCRGRFEKFVLKVFCYLLIYMLIFVLGTYVINKQTPNRQLWLSSPVSGPKRFDLVNDRWIYSHDKETLDSLLTREFRTIFVTDDIDFRGHI
;
A
#
# COMPACT_ATOMS: atom_id res chain seq x y z
N LEU A 1 13.66 10.04 -10.64
CA LEU A 1 15.14 9.80 -10.58
C LEU A 1 15.71 9.81 -9.15
N TYR A 2 14.90 9.74 -8.09
CA TYR A 2 15.39 9.72 -6.70
C TYR A 2 14.98 8.41 -5.99
N TRP A 3 15.71 7.32 -6.24
CA TRP A 3 15.66 6.14 -5.34
C TRP A 3 16.87 5.20 -5.42
N ASN A 4 17.79 5.35 -6.39
CA ASN A 4 18.80 4.31 -6.66
C ASN A 4 20.23 4.56 -6.15
N ASN A 5 20.48 5.48 -5.20
CA ASN A 5 21.88 5.81 -4.81
C ASN A 5 22.25 5.72 -3.32
N PHE A 6 21.49 5.06 -2.45
CA PHE A 6 21.85 5.02 -1.01
C PHE A 6 22.41 3.69 -0.48
N CYS A 7 22.82 2.74 -1.33
CA CYS A 7 23.28 1.43 -0.80
C CYS A 7 24.47 0.83 -1.57
N ARG A 8 25.62 1.49 -1.55
CA ARG A 8 26.94 0.88 -1.89
C ARG A 8 27.88 0.90 -0.69
N GLY A 9 27.71 -0.07 0.21
CA GLY A 9 28.65 -0.30 1.32
C GLY A 9 28.41 -1.66 1.95
N ARG A 10 29.23 -2.65 1.60
CA ARG A 10 29.17 -4.04 2.08
C ARG A 10 29.73 -4.12 3.51
N PHE A 11 29.09 -3.44 4.46
CA PHE A 11 29.21 -3.64 5.92
C PHE A 11 28.01 -3.02 6.67
N GLU A 12 27.29 -2.06 6.07
CA GLU A 12 26.08 -1.43 6.62
C GLU A 12 24.78 -2.22 6.36
N LYS A 13 24.81 -3.26 5.52
CA LYS A 13 23.60 -3.98 5.07
C LYS A 13 22.84 -4.70 6.19
N PHE A 14 23.49 -5.00 7.32
CA PHE A 14 22.82 -5.65 8.46
C PHE A 14 22.10 -4.62 9.34
N VAL A 15 22.78 -3.52 9.69
CA VAL A 15 22.19 -2.42 10.46
C VAL A 15 21.06 -1.75 9.67
N LEU A 16 21.24 -1.50 8.36
CA LEU A 16 20.17 -0.95 7.52
C LEU A 16 18.99 -1.91 7.35
N LYS A 17 19.22 -3.24 7.30
CA LYS A 17 18.11 -4.21 7.25
C LYS A 17 17.32 -4.21 8.54
N VAL A 18 18.00 -4.28 9.68
CA VAL A 18 17.35 -4.23 11.00
C VAL A 18 16.62 -2.90 11.17
N PHE A 19 17.24 -1.78 10.78
CA PHE A 19 16.63 -0.47 10.85
C PHE A 19 15.43 -0.34 9.91
N CYS A 20 15.52 -0.82 8.67
CA CYS A 20 14.41 -0.80 7.70
C CYS A 20 13.24 -1.69 8.16
N TYR A 21 13.53 -2.89 8.71
CA TYR A 21 12.50 -3.73 9.33
C TYR A 21 11.89 -3.07 10.57
N LEU A 22 12.69 -2.46 11.46
CA LEU A 22 12.19 -1.70 12.60
C LEU A 22 11.37 -0.48 12.18
N LEU A 23 11.75 0.21 11.10
CA LEU A 23 11.01 1.35 10.56
C LEU A 23 9.69 0.90 9.94
N ILE A 24 9.67 -0.23 9.23
CA ILE A 24 8.45 -0.88 8.73
C ILE A 24 7.56 -1.31 9.90
N TYR A 25 8.10 -1.94 10.95
CA TYR A 25 7.35 -2.33 12.15
C TYR A 25 6.85 -1.12 12.95
N MET A 26 7.64 -0.05 13.08
CA MET A 26 7.26 1.19 13.76
C MET A 26 6.17 1.94 12.96
N LEU A 27 6.28 1.97 11.63
CA LEU A 27 5.27 2.52 10.73
C LEU A 27 3.95 1.72 10.85
N ILE A 28 4.04 0.39 10.92
CA ILE A 28 2.91 -0.50 11.20
C ILE A 28 2.30 -0.23 12.59
N PHE A 29 3.12 0.03 13.62
CA PHE A 29 2.62 0.32 14.96
C PHE A 29 1.91 1.67 15.07
N VAL A 30 2.42 2.70 14.38
CA VAL A 30 1.86 4.06 14.46
C VAL A 30 0.63 4.24 13.56
N LEU A 31 0.59 3.56 12.40
CA LEU A 31 -0.45 3.80 11.37
C LEU A 31 -1.40 2.61 11.19
N GLY A 32 -1.12 1.47 11.81
CA GLY A 32 -1.84 0.21 11.60
C GLY A 32 -1.39 -0.57 10.36
N THR A 33 -1.88 -1.79 10.22
CA THR A 33 -1.47 -2.71 9.14
C THR A 33 -2.49 -2.76 8.02
N TYR A 34 -2.03 -2.53 6.79
CA TYR A 34 -2.80 -2.89 5.59
C TYR A 34 -2.73 -4.39 5.35
N VAL A 35 -3.88 -5.04 5.21
CA VAL A 35 -3.96 -6.47 4.81
C VAL A 35 -4.66 -6.56 3.46
N ILE A 36 -3.99 -7.14 2.46
CA ILE A 36 -4.56 -7.39 1.13
C ILE A 36 -4.63 -8.89 0.89
N ASN A 37 -5.82 -9.38 0.56
CA ASN A 37 -6.07 -10.77 0.24
C ASN A 37 -6.74 -10.90 -1.13
N LYS A 38 -6.09 -11.58 -2.07
CA LYS A 38 -6.62 -11.84 -3.41
C LYS A 38 -7.38 -13.17 -3.44
N GLN A 39 -8.68 -13.10 -3.67
CA GLN A 39 -9.57 -14.24 -3.80
C GLN A 39 -9.80 -14.55 -5.28
N THR A 40 -8.83 -15.23 -5.91
CA THR A 40 -8.86 -15.58 -7.34
C THR A 40 -10.14 -16.32 -7.79
N PRO A 41 -10.68 -17.31 -7.03
CA PRO A 41 -11.89 -18.03 -7.46
C PRO A 41 -13.11 -17.12 -7.58
N ASN A 42 -13.28 -16.17 -6.65
CA ASN A 42 -14.41 -15.26 -6.62
C ASN A 42 -14.16 -13.97 -7.42
N ARG A 43 -12.95 -13.80 -7.98
CA ARG A 43 -12.49 -12.56 -8.61
C ARG A 43 -12.67 -11.35 -7.70
N GLN A 44 -12.32 -11.53 -6.43
CA GLN A 44 -12.40 -10.48 -5.42
C GLN A 44 -11.03 -10.15 -4.84
N LEU A 45 -10.89 -8.93 -4.35
CA LEU A 45 -9.76 -8.50 -3.56
C LEU A 45 -10.29 -7.89 -2.27
N TRP A 46 -9.84 -8.41 -1.14
CA TRP A 46 -10.24 -7.91 0.17
C TRP A 46 -9.10 -7.08 0.73
N LEU A 47 -9.42 -5.87 1.16
CA LEU A 47 -8.50 -4.93 1.79
C LEU A 47 -8.96 -4.73 3.22
N SER A 48 -8.06 -4.80 4.19
CA SER A 48 -8.24 -4.22 5.51
C SER A 48 -7.31 -3.02 5.59
N SER A 49 -7.86 -1.81 5.51
CA SER A 49 -7.11 -0.57 5.71
C SER A 49 -7.20 -0.17 7.18
N PRO A 50 -6.10 0.28 7.81
CA PRO A 50 -6.15 0.87 9.14
C PRO A 50 -6.81 2.26 9.14
N VAL A 51 -7.01 2.88 7.98
CA VAL A 51 -7.64 4.20 7.82
C VAL A 51 -9.13 4.05 7.51
N SER A 52 -9.49 3.26 6.49
CA SER A 52 -10.90 3.12 6.05
C SER A 52 -11.59 1.83 6.51
N GLY A 53 -10.90 0.94 7.23
CA GLY A 53 -11.43 -0.38 7.58
C GLY A 53 -11.50 -1.35 6.39
N PRO A 54 -12.27 -2.44 6.53
CA PRO A 54 -12.33 -3.49 5.52
C PRO A 54 -13.19 -3.12 4.29
N LYS A 55 -12.67 -3.40 3.10
CA LYS A 55 -13.35 -3.22 1.80
C LYS A 55 -13.19 -4.45 0.92
N ARG A 56 -14.23 -4.77 0.14
CA ARG A 56 -14.25 -5.91 -0.79
C ARG A 56 -14.42 -5.40 -2.21
N PHE A 57 -13.39 -5.54 -3.02
CA PHE A 57 -13.36 -5.08 -4.39
C PHE A 57 -13.71 -6.21 -5.34
N ASP A 58 -14.57 -5.92 -6.30
CA ASP A 58 -14.89 -6.80 -7.42
C ASP A 58 -14.08 -6.35 -8.64
N LEU A 59 -13.64 -7.31 -9.46
CA LEU A 59 -12.94 -7.01 -10.70
C LEU A 59 -13.94 -6.64 -11.81
N VAL A 60 -13.92 -5.39 -12.25
CA VAL A 60 -14.77 -4.85 -13.32
C VAL A 60 -13.91 -4.08 -14.30
N ASN A 61 -13.92 -4.46 -15.58
CA ASN A 61 -13.12 -3.83 -16.65
C ASN A 61 -11.63 -3.70 -16.26
N ASP A 62 -11.05 -4.81 -15.78
CA ASP A 62 -9.67 -4.89 -15.31
C ASP A 62 -9.31 -3.92 -14.17
N ARG A 63 -10.31 -3.45 -13.42
CA ARG A 63 -10.14 -2.59 -12.25
C ARG A 63 -10.85 -3.16 -11.04
N TRP A 64 -10.22 -3.01 -9.88
CA TRP A 64 -10.79 -3.38 -8.59
C TRP A 64 -11.70 -2.26 -8.10
N ILE A 65 -13.02 -2.49 -8.09
CA ILE A 65 -14.03 -1.48 -7.73
C ILE A 65 -14.75 -1.90 -6.46
N TYR A 66 -14.88 -0.98 -5.50
CA TYR A 66 -15.70 -1.19 -4.32
C TYR A 66 -17.17 -0.90 -4.65
N SER A 67 -18.05 -1.86 -4.38
CA SER A 67 -19.44 -1.81 -4.87
C SER A 67 -20.28 -0.70 -4.23
N HIS A 68 -19.96 -0.29 -3.00
CA HIS A 68 -20.75 0.65 -2.21
C HIS A 68 -20.59 2.10 -2.65
N ASP A 69 -19.36 2.58 -2.82
CA ASP A 69 -19.04 3.98 -3.15
C ASP A 69 -18.47 4.14 -4.57
N LYS A 70 -18.30 3.03 -5.30
CA LYS A 70 -17.69 2.96 -6.64
C LYS A 70 -16.23 3.43 -6.68
N GLU A 71 -15.57 3.55 -5.53
CA GLU A 71 -14.16 3.90 -5.45
C GLU A 71 -13.30 2.74 -5.97
N THR A 72 -12.28 3.05 -6.75
CA THR A 72 -11.32 2.07 -7.24
C THR A 72 -10.19 1.87 -6.23
N LEU A 73 -9.61 0.67 -6.20
CA LEU A 73 -8.53 0.34 -5.27
C LEU A 73 -7.33 1.29 -5.42
N ASP A 74 -6.93 1.61 -6.65
CA ASP A 74 -5.84 2.52 -6.97
C ASP A 74 -6.10 3.95 -6.46
N SER A 75 -7.34 4.43 -6.60
CA SER A 75 -7.74 5.75 -6.09
C SER A 75 -7.71 5.79 -4.56
N LEU A 76 -8.24 4.75 -3.90
CA LEU A 76 -8.23 4.62 -2.45
C LEU A 76 -6.80 4.62 -1.90
N LEU A 77 -5.95 3.73 -2.42
CA LEU A 77 -4.56 3.63 -1.97
C LEU A 77 -3.79 4.93 -2.21
N THR A 78 -4.04 5.61 -3.32
CA THR A 78 -3.41 6.91 -3.61
C THR A 78 -3.78 7.92 -2.54
N ARG A 79 -5.08 8.08 -2.26
CA ARG A 79 -5.58 9.03 -1.27
C ARG A 79 -5.05 8.73 0.14
N GLU A 80 -5.11 7.48 0.56
CA GLU A 80 -4.67 7.10 1.91
C GLU A 80 -3.15 7.26 2.08
N PHE A 81 -2.35 6.82 1.10
CA PHE A 81 -0.89 6.93 1.21
C PHE A 81 -0.41 8.38 1.17
N ARG A 82 -1.02 9.24 0.34
CA ARG A 82 -0.75 10.68 0.37
C ARG A 82 -1.04 11.29 1.73
N THR A 83 -2.13 10.87 2.37
CA THR A 83 -2.53 11.34 3.70
C THR A 83 -1.54 10.88 4.77
N ILE A 84 -1.13 9.60 4.71
CA ILE A 84 -0.20 8.99 5.66
C ILE A 84 1.21 9.60 5.56
N PHE A 85 1.72 9.76 4.34
CA PHE A 85 3.08 10.25 4.08
C PHE A 85 3.17 11.77 3.92
N VAL A 86 2.03 12.46 3.96
CA VAL A 86 1.92 13.93 3.80
C VAL A 86 2.69 14.40 2.54
N THR A 87 2.40 13.75 1.41
CA THR A 87 3.04 14.00 0.12
C THR A 87 2.04 13.84 -1.02
N ASP A 88 2.22 14.58 -2.11
CA ASP A 88 1.46 14.42 -3.35
C ASP A 88 2.17 13.58 -4.41
N ASP A 89 3.41 13.15 -4.15
CA ASP A 89 4.28 12.45 -5.11
C ASP A 89 3.89 10.97 -5.33
N ILE A 90 2.90 10.47 -4.58
CA ILE A 90 2.41 9.09 -4.69
C ILE A 90 1.18 9.07 -5.59
N ASP A 91 1.20 8.26 -6.66
CA ASP A 91 0.04 8.05 -7.51
C ASP A 91 0.00 6.61 -8.03
N PHE A 92 -1.02 5.85 -7.65
CA PHE A 92 -1.24 4.48 -8.11
C PHE A 92 -2.23 4.39 -9.25
N ARG A 93 -2.87 5.51 -9.64
CA ARG A 93 -3.95 5.50 -10.62
C ARG A 93 -3.47 5.00 -11.98
N GLY A 94 -4.14 3.97 -12.50
CA GLY A 94 -3.78 3.35 -13.79
C GLY A 94 -2.56 2.41 -13.74
N HIS A 95 -2.02 2.13 -12.55
CA HIS A 95 -0.89 1.20 -12.35
C HIS A 95 -1.29 -0.11 -11.64
N ILE A 96 -2.52 -0.18 -11.10
CA ILE A 96 -3.10 -1.33 -10.38
C ILE A 96 -4.46 -1.65 -11.01
#